data_AF-A0A2W6B1B1-F1
#
_entry.id   AF-A0A2W6B1B1-F1
#
_cell.length_a   1.000
_cell.length_b   1.000
_cell.length_c   1.000
_cell.angle_alpha   90.00
_cell.angle_beta   90.00
_cell.angle_gamma   90.00
#
_symmetry.space_group_name_H-M   'P 1'
#
loop_
_entity.id
_entity.type
_entity.pdbx_description
1 polymer ?
#
loop_
_entity_poly.entity_id
_entity_poly.type
_entity_poly.pdbx_seq_one_letter_code
_entity_poly.pdbx_strand_id
1 'polypeptide(L)' 'MKLILEVVISLVLHPVAMVLAWIDILRRRDLSLFRKAIWVVVCLIWGIGPLLYIAVGDGKLW' A
#
# COMPACT_ATOMS: atom_id res chain seq x y z
N MET A 1 1.14 18.69 -14.45
CA MET A 1 0.45 18.66 -13.13
C MET A 1 -0.06 17.26 -12.76
N LYS A 2 -0.49 16.42 -13.71
CA LYS A 2 -0.95 15.04 -13.45
C LYS A 2 0.15 14.13 -12.85
N LEU A 3 1.34 14.11 -13.45
CA LEU A 3 2.45 13.24 -13.02
C LEU A 3 2.96 13.53 -11.60
N ILE A 4 3.06 14.81 -11.20
CA ILE A 4 3.53 15.17 -9.85
C ILE A 4 2.53 14.67 -8.80
N LEU A 5 1.23 14.83 -9.05
CA LEU A 5 0.18 14.34 -8.16
C LEU A 5 0.21 12.81 -8.07
N GLU A 6 0.35 12.13 -9.21
CA GLU A 6 0.49 10.67 -9.29
C GLU A 6 1.70 10.17 -8.47
N VAL A 7 2.86 10.81 -8.63
CA VAL A 7 4.06 10.49 -7.83
C VAL A 7 3.83 10.72 -6.33
N VAL A 8 3.22 11.84 -5.93
CA VAL A 8 2.93 12.11 -4.51
C VAL A 8 1.98 11.06 -3.92
N ILE A 9 0.94 10.67 -4.66
CA ILE A 9 -0.02 9.65 -4.23
C ILE A 9 0.66 8.28 -4.09
N SER A 10 1.45 7.87 -5.09
CA SER A 10 2.11 6.57 -5.09
C SER A 10 3.25 6.46 -4.07
N LEU A 11 4.04 7.53 -3.91
CA LEU A 11 5.29 7.49 -3.16
C LEU A 11 5.12 7.90 -1.70
N VAL A 12 4.04 8.62 -1.38
CA VAL A 12 3.76 9.08 -0.01
C VAL A 12 2.47 8.48 0.53
N LEU A 13 1.32 8.73 -0.11
CA LEU A 13 0.02 8.37 0.47
C LEU A 13 -0.17 6.85 0.58
N HIS A 14 0.18 6.07 -0.44
CA HIS A 14 0.01 4.62 -0.40
C HIS A 14 0.93 3.92 0.63
N PRO A 15 2.23 4.23 0.71
CA PRO A 15 3.09 3.70 1.78
C PRO A 15 2.61 4.07 3.18
N VAL A 16 2.18 5.33 3.39
CA VAL A 16 1.66 5.76 4.69
C VAL A 16 0.37 5.00 5.03
N ALA A 17 -0.57 4.89 4.09
CA ALA A 17 -1.80 4.14 4.28
C ALA A 17 -1.54 2.65 4.56
N MET A 18 -0.57 2.04 3.88
CA MET A 18 -0.13 0.66 4.12
C MET A 18 0.36 0.47 5.57
N VAL A 19 1.23 1.36 6.06
CA VAL A 19 1.74 1.30 7.43
C VAL A 19 0.62 1.48 8.46
N LEU A 20 -0.29 2.43 8.23
CA LEU A 20 -1.46 2.62 9.09
C LEU A 20 -2.37 1.38 9.11
N ALA A 21 -2.60 0.76 7.95
CA ALA A 21 -3.35 -0.49 7.85
C ALA A 21 -2.68 -1.63 8.62
N TRP A 22 -1.35 -1.78 8.52
CA TRP A 22 -0.62 -2.77 9.32
C TRP A 22 -0.74 -2.52 10.82
N ILE A 23 -0.63 -1.27 11.27
CA ILE A 23 -0.82 -0.91 12.69
C ILE A 23 -2.22 -1.34 13.16
N ASP A 24 -3.26 -1.07 12.38
CA ASP A 24 -4.63 -1.48 12.69
C ASP A 24 -4.77 -3.01 12.77
N ILE A 25 -4.29 -3.74 11.75
CA ILE A 25 -4.32 -5.21 11.71
C ILE A 25 -3.62 -5.83 12.92
N LEU A 26 -2.46 -5.29 13.30
CA LEU A 26 -1.70 -5.78 14.45
C LEU A 26 -2.45 -5.55 15.76
N ARG A 27 -3.20 -4.44 15.89
CA ARG A 27 -4.01 -4.09 17.07
C ARG A 27 -5.33 -4.84 17.17
N ARG A 28 -5.84 -5.43 16.09
CA ARG A 28 -7.07 -6.22 16.11
C ARG A 28 -6.94 -7.47 16.98
N ARG A 29 -7.79 -7.60 17.99
CA ARG A 29 -7.77 -8.74 18.94
C ARG A 29 -8.63 -9.92 18.48
N ASP A 30 -9.51 -9.68 17.52
CA ASP A 30 -10.46 -10.65 16.97
C ASP A 30 -9.89 -11.45 15.79
N LEU A 31 -8.70 -11.10 15.29
CA LEU A 31 -7.99 -11.85 14.25
C LEU A 31 -6.94 -12.79 14.85
N SER A 32 -6.94 -14.03 14.36
CA SER A 32 -5.83 -14.95 14.59
C SER A 32 -4.55 -14.48 13.89
N LEU A 33 -3.39 -14.94 14.39
CA LEU A 33 -2.08 -14.58 13.83
C LEU A 33 -1.96 -14.89 12.33
N PHE A 34 -2.46 -16.05 11.90
CA PHE A 34 -2.47 -16.44 10.49
C PHE A 34 -3.27 -15.46 9.61
N ARG A 35 -4.45 -15.02 10.08
CA ARG A 35 -5.27 -14.03 9.36
C ARG A 35 -4.58 -12.67 9.29
N LYS A 36 -3.90 -12.25 10.37
CA LYS A 36 -3.10 -11.02 10.37
C LYS A 36 -1.97 -11.09 9.34
N ALA A 37 -1.25 -12.21 9.30
CA ALA A 37 -0.15 -12.41 8.35
C ALA A 37 -0.62 -12.30 6.89
N ILE A 38 -1.75 -12.93 6.53
CA ILE A 38 -2.34 -12.79 5.20
C ILE A 38 -2.62 -11.31 4.89
N TRP A 39 -3.28 -10.60 5.80
CA TRP A 39 -3.62 -9.20 5.58
C TRP A 39 -2.40 -8.29 5.45
N VAL A 40 -1.34 -8.55 6.22
CA VAL A 40 -0.07 -7.81 6.08
C VAL A 40 0.51 -7.98 4.68
N VAL A 41 0.52 -9.21 4.13
CA VAL A 41 1.00 -9.49 2.76
C VAL A 41 0.11 -8.83 1.71
N VAL A 42 -1.23 -8.89 1.86
CA VAL A 42 -2.17 -8.23 0.94
C VAL A 42 -1.93 -6.71 0.93
N CYS A 43 -1.78 -6.10 2.10
CA CYS A 43 -1.46 -4.67 2.21
C CYS A 43 -0.10 -4.31 1.59
N LEU A 44 0.89 -5.20 1.65
CA LEU A 44 2.20 -5.00 1.01
C LEU A 44 2.04 -4.89 -0.52
N ILE A 45 1.33 -5.85 -1.12
CA ILE A 45 1.09 -5.87 -2.56
C ILE A 45 0.31 -4.63 -3.00
N TRP A 46 -0.73 -4.26 -2.23
CA TRP A 46 -1.51 -3.06 -2.49
C TRP A 46 -0.70 -1.76 -2.33
N GLY A 47 0.10 -1.64 -1.28
CA GLY A 47 0.90 -0.44 -1.00
C GLY A 47 2.03 -0.21 -2.00
N ILE A 48 2.61 -1.30 -2.55
CA ILE A 48 3.68 -1.25 -3.55
C ILE A 48 3.14 -1.15 -4.98
N GLY A 49 1.91 -1.61 -5.25
CA GLY A 49 1.30 -1.60 -6.59
C GLY A 49 1.46 -0.27 -7.35
N PRO A 50 1.10 0.88 -6.76
CA PRO A 50 1.27 2.20 -7.38
C PRO A 50 2.72 2.56 -7.73
N LEU A 51 3.69 2.14 -6.92
CA LEU A 51 5.12 2.30 -7.22
C LEU A 51 5.53 1.47 -8.43
N LEU A 52 5.02 0.24 -8.54
CA LEU A 52 5.27 -0.61 -9.70
C LEU A 52 4.65 -0.06 -10.98
N TYR A 53 3.47 0.56 -10.92
CA TYR A 53 2.87 1.26 -12.06
C TYR A 53 3.75 2.41 -12.57
N ILE A 54 4.34 3.18 -11.66
CA ILE A 54 5.25 4.27 -12.06
C ILE A 54 6.56 3.71 -12.60
N ALA A 55 7.16 2.73 -11.92
CA ALA A 55 8.49 2.24 -12.24
C ALA A 55 8.53 1.28 -13.45
N VAL A 56 7.48 0.50 -13.67
CA VAL A 56 7.43 -0.60 -14.65
C VAL A 56 6.28 -0.43 -15.66
N GLY A 57 5.26 0.38 -15.34
CA GLY A 57 4.07 0.60 -16.17
C GLY A 57 4.07 1.93 -16.95
N ASP A 58 5.25 2.41 -17.35
CA ASP A 58 5.42 3.66 -18.13
C ASP A 58 4.87 4.94 -17.48
N GLY A 59 4.92 5.00 -16.14
CA GLY A 59 4.72 6.26 -15.41
C GLY A 59 3.28 6.74 -15.29
N LYS A 60 2.29 5.94 -15.67
CA LYS A 60 0.88 6.26 -15.47
C LYS A 60 0.30 5.42 -14.33
N LEU A 61 -0.12 6.11 -13.28
CA LEU A 61 -1.13 5.59 -12.38
C LEU A 61 -2.44 5.40 -13.17
N TRP A 62 -3.20 4.36 -12.82
CA TRP A 62 -4.44 3.93 -13.49
C TRP A 62 -5.30 5.07 -14.06
#